data_AF-I3EGL5-F1
#
_entry.id   AF-I3EGL5-F1
#
_cell.length_a   1.000
_cell.length_b   1.000
_cell.length_c   1.000
_cell.angle_alpha   90.00
_cell.angle_beta   90.00
_cell.angle_gamma   90.00
#
_symmetry.space_group_name_H-M   'P 1'
#
loop_
_entity.id
_entity.type
_entity.pdbx_description
1 polymer ?
#
loop_
_entity_poly.entity_id
_entity_poly.type
_entity_poly.pdbx_seq_one_letter_code
_entity_poly.pdbx_strand_id
1 'polypeptide(L)'
;MIRIRIESFSLFYMPVNLTRLFIFIFSSIFAFMQYHVFSHPYILIEDSTGRHRPFHREYKRDSKDTMIPEINLSQQTLPKKQRSLKKPGLCELCVIKYADYDQHITTEKHLKAEDRVEYGELEIIAESLRVKGERRKPRKRLFI
;
A
#
# COMPACT_ATOMS: atom_id res chain seq x y z
N MET A 1 -7.12 5.60 -14.08
CA MET A 1 -7.68 6.91 -13.65
C MET A 1 -8.41 6.67 -12.35
N ILE A 2 -7.93 7.20 -11.23
CA ILE A 2 -8.52 6.92 -9.90
C ILE A 2 -9.71 7.85 -9.70
N ARG A 3 -10.89 7.30 -9.47
CA ARG A 3 -12.11 8.07 -9.17
C ARG A 3 -12.33 8.07 -7.67
N ILE A 4 -12.15 9.22 -7.03
CA ILE A 4 -12.45 9.40 -5.60
C ILE A 4 -13.87 9.96 -5.51
N ARG A 5 -14.79 9.22 -4.90
CA ARG A 5 -16.17 9.64 -4.68
C ARG A 5 -16.37 9.94 -3.20
N ILE A 6 -16.68 11.19 -2.87
CA ILE A 6 -17.06 11.63 -1.53
C ILE A 6 -18.55 11.95 -1.60
N GLU A 7 -19.40 11.07 -1.06
CA GLU A 7 -20.84 11.31 -1.02
C GLU A 7 -21.27 11.68 0.40
N SER A 8 -21.85 12.87 0.54
CA SER A 8 -22.62 13.29 1.70
C SER A 8 -24.07 12.81 1.53
N PHE A 9 -24.49 11.89 2.39
CA PHE A 9 -25.80 11.23 2.33
C PHE A 9 -26.95 12.22 2.57
N SER A 10 -27.82 12.41 1.57
CA SER A 10 -29.12 13.08 1.72
C SER A 10 -30.25 12.04 1.62
N LEU A 11 -31.01 11.88 2.70
CA LEU A 11 -32.14 10.97 2.81
C LEU A 11 -33.31 11.49 1.96
N PHE A 12 -33.60 10.83 0.84
CA PHE A 12 -34.85 11.04 0.09
C PHE A 12 -35.82 9.89 0.35
N TYR A 13 -36.95 10.24 0.97
CA TYR A 13 -38.14 9.40 1.14
C TYR A 13 -38.87 9.29 -0.20
N MET A 14 -39.16 8.08 -0.68
CA MET A 14 -40.02 7.87 -1.84
C MET A 14 -41.19 6.93 -1.51
N PRO A 15 -42.41 7.22 -1.99
CA PRO A 15 -43.61 6.46 -1.65
C PRO A 15 -43.71 5.15 -2.43
N VAL A 16 -44.24 4.16 -1.72
CA VAL A 16 -44.47 2.78 -2.14
C VAL A 16 -45.78 2.71 -2.93
N ASN A 17 -45.75 2.47 -4.24
CA ASN A 17 -46.84 1.80 -4.99
C ASN A 17 -46.50 1.63 -6.48
N LEU A 18 -45.99 0.44 -6.86
CA LEU A 18 -46.37 -0.31 -8.08
C LEU A 18 -45.48 -1.56 -8.16
N THR A 19 -45.91 -2.67 -7.54
CA THR A 19 -45.26 -3.97 -7.65
C THR A 19 -46.29 -5.01 -8.06
N ARG A 20 -46.00 -5.73 -9.16
CA ARG A 20 -46.49 -7.07 -9.55
C ARG A 20 -46.82 -7.13 -11.04
N LEU A 21 -45.81 -7.24 -11.91
CA LEU A 21 -45.89 -8.11 -13.11
C LEU A 21 -44.59 -8.25 -13.93
N PHE A 22 -43.39 -8.16 -13.33
CA PHE A 22 -42.13 -8.28 -14.10
C PHE A 22 -41.06 -9.18 -13.45
N ILE A 23 -41.47 -10.06 -12.54
CA ILE A 23 -40.58 -10.98 -11.83
C ILE A 23 -40.91 -12.36 -12.36
N PHE A 24 -40.19 -12.94 -13.32
CA PHE A 24 -40.06 -14.41 -13.45
C PHE A 24 -39.05 -14.89 -14.52
N ILE A 25 -38.36 -14.02 -15.29
CA ILE A 25 -37.37 -14.49 -16.31
C ILE A 25 -35.92 -14.01 -16.04
N PHE A 26 -35.66 -13.21 -15.00
CA PHE A 26 -34.29 -12.72 -14.66
C PHE A 26 -33.67 -13.39 -13.41
N SER A 27 -34.07 -14.60 -13.05
CA SER A 27 -33.68 -15.24 -11.78
C SER A 27 -32.31 -15.93 -11.75
N SER A 28 -31.58 -16.05 -12.86
CA SER A 28 -30.32 -16.82 -12.91
C SER A 28 -29.03 -16.00 -13.11
N ILE A 29 -29.12 -14.67 -13.25
CA ILE A 29 -27.95 -13.78 -13.35
C ILE A 29 -28.14 -12.53 -12.48
N PHE A 30 -28.84 -12.67 -11.35
CA PHE A 30 -28.74 -11.68 -10.27
C PHE A 30 -27.70 -12.19 -9.29
N ALA A 31 -26.42 -11.98 -9.65
CA ALA A 31 -25.35 -12.02 -8.67
C ALA A 31 -25.80 -11.15 -7.50
N PHE A 32 -25.93 -11.75 -6.31
CA PHE A 32 -26.34 -11.07 -5.09
C PHE A 32 -25.50 -9.81 -4.93
N MET A 33 -26.10 -8.65 -5.22
CA MET A 33 -25.51 -7.35 -5.00
C MET A 33 -25.51 -7.12 -3.49
N GLN A 34 -24.48 -7.62 -2.83
CA GLN A 34 -24.26 -7.40 -1.41
C GLN A 34 -23.84 -5.94 -1.25
N TYR A 35 -24.82 -5.06 -1.00
CA TYR A 35 -24.55 -3.66 -0.72
C TYR A 35 -23.98 -3.54 0.70
N HIS A 36 -22.92 -2.74 0.85
CA HIS A 36 -22.32 -2.42 2.12
C HIS A 36 -22.66 -0.98 2.48
N VAL A 37 -23.39 -0.77 3.58
CA VAL A 37 -23.76 0.56 4.07
C VAL A 37 -22.71 1.01 5.09
N PHE A 38 -22.04 2.12 4.83
CA PHE A 38 -21.09 2.72 5.76
C PHE A 38 -21.84 3.57 6.80
N SER A 39 -21.50 3.41 8.08
CA SER A 39 -22.16 4.12 9.19
C SER A 39 -21.44 5.43 9.58
N HIS A 40 -20.16 5.57 9.22
CA HIS A 40 -19.30 6.70 9.54
C HIS A 40 -18.61 7.25 8.28
N PRO A 41 -17.95 8.43 8.35
CA PRO A 41 -17.17 8.95 7.23
C PRO A 41 -16.14 7.92 6.76
N TYR A 42 -16.05 7.72 5.46
CA TYR A 42 -15.20 6.70 4.87
C TYR A 42 -14.47 7.23 3.62
N ILE A 43 -13.36 6.57 3.30
CA ILE A 43 -12.70 6.69 2.00
C ILE A 43 -12.90 5.36 1.28
N LEU A 44 -13.47 5.41 0.08
CA LEU A 44 -13.61 4.29 -0.83
C LEU A 44 -12.76 4.55 -2.06
N ILE A 45 -11.87 3.62 -2.38
CA ILE A 45 -11.04 3.64 -3.58
C ILE A 45 -11.46 2.45 -4.43
N GLU A 46 -11.99 2.76 -5.60
CA GLU A 46 -12.39 1.78 -6.61
C GLU A 46 -11.62 2.02 -7.91
N ASP A 47 -11.29 0.92 -8.58
CA ASP A 47 -10.77 1.01 -9.93
C ASP A 47 -11.91 1.32 -10.89
N SER A 48 -11.72 2.31 -11.77
CA SER A 48 -12.71 2.69 -12.79
C SER A 48 -13.05 1.54 -13.74
N THR A 49 -12.16 0.55 -13.88
CA THR A 49 -12.40 -0.61 -14.75
C THR A 49 -13.22 -1.72 -14.09
N GLY A 50 -13.39 -1.68 -12.76
CA GLY A 50 -14.06 -2.73 -12.00
C GLY A 50 -13.33 -4.08 -11.94
N ARG A 51 -12.08 -4.16 -12.42
CA ARG A 51 -11.29 -5.42 -12.41
C ARG A 51 -10.74 -5.78 -11.05
N HIS A 52 -10.58 -4.80 -10.18
CA HIS A 52 -10.00 -4.97 -8.86
C HIS A 52 -11.03 -4.75 -7.77
N ARG A 53 -10.89 -5.52 -6.68
CA ARG A 53 -11.73 -5.37 -5.50
C ARG A 53 -11.56 -3.97 -4.90
N PRO A 54 -12.65 -3.22 -4.66
CA PRO A 54 -12.56 -1.92 -4.01
C PRO A 54 -11.98 -2.01 -2.60
N PHE A 55 -11.24 -0.99 -2.19
CA PHE A 55 -10.67 -0.87 -0.85
C PHE A 55 -11.35 0.29 -0.12
N HIS A 56 -11.69 0.12 1.16
CA HIS A 56 -12.28 1.19 1.95
C HIS A 56 -11.73 1.26 3.37
N ARG A 57 -11.81 2.45 3.98
CA ARG A 57 -11.52 2.67 5.40
C ARG A 57 -12.59 3.59 5.99
N GLU A 58 -13.20 3.14 7.08
CA GLU A 58 -14.23 3.87 7.82
C GLU A 58 -13.63 4.45 9.11
N TYR A 59 -13.85 5.74 9.35
CA TYR A 59 -13.26 6.50 10.45
C TYR A 59 -14.25 6.68 11.59
N LYS A 60 -13.86 6.30 12.81
CA LYS A 60 -14.67 6.56 14.01
C LYS A 60 -14.58 8.06 14.35
N ARG A 61 -15.71 8.68 14.71
CA ARG A 61 -15.74 10.12 15.05
C ARG A 61 -14.97 10.44 16.34
N ASP A 62 -14.91 9.49 17.27
CA ASP A 62 -14.38 9.73 18.62
C ASP A 62 -12.87 9.48 18.73
N SER A 63 -12.24 8.90 17.71
CA SER A 63 -10.78 8.80 17.66
C SER A 63 -10.20 10.11 17.17
N LYS A 64 -9.28 10.72 17.93
CA LYS A 64 -8.49 11.90 17.49
C LYS A 64 -7.73 11.70 16.17
N ASP A 65 -7.77 10.49 15.60
CA ASP A 65 -7.26 10.10 14.28
C ASP A 65 -8.11 10.61 13.09
N THR A 66 -9.21 11.35 13.31
CA THR A 66 -10.00 12.02 12.24
C THR A 66 -9.40 13.32 11.74
N MET A 67 -8.30 13.81 12.33
CA MET A 67 -7.54 14.89 11.70
C MET A 67 -6.71 14.29 10.57
N ILE A 68 -6.88 14.86 9.37
CA ILE A 68 -6.04 14.63 8.19
C ILE A 68 -4.62 14.35 8.67
N PRO A 69 -3.98 13.21 8.33
CA PRO A 69 -2.63 12.96 8.79
C PRO A 69 -1.76 14.10 8.31
N GLU A 70 -1.41 15.01 9.22
CA GLU A 70 -0.37 15.99 8.97
C GLU A 70 0.85 15.15 8.63
N ILE A 71 1.28 15.23 7.37
CA ILE A 71 2.51 14.60 6.92
C ILE A 71 3.62 15.39 7.59
N ASN A 72 3.86 15.10 8.86
CA ASN A 72 4.95 15.66 9.63
C ASN A 72 6.23 15.02 9.06
N LEU A 73 6.79 15.64 8.01
CA LEU A 73 8.14 15.41 7.49
C LEU A 73 9.22 15.88 8.49
N SER A 74 8.93 15.81 9.79
CA SER A 74 9.88 16.09 10.84
C SER A 74 10.83 14.92 10.96
N GLN A 75 12.08 15.16 10.60
CA GLN A 75 13.21 14.25 10.72
C GLN A 75 13.37 13.81 12.18
N GLN A 76 12.76 12.69 12.55
CA GLN A 76 12.91 12.13 13.88
C GLN A 76 14.36 11.71 14.10
N THR A 77 15.00 12.36 15.07
CA THR A 77 16.28 11.96 15.65
C THR A 77 16.13 10.58 16.30
N LEU A 78 17.00 9.65 15.91
CA LEU A 78 16.91 8.24 16.25
C LEU A 78 17.03 8.00 17.78
N PRO A 79 16.02 7.40 18.44
CA PRO A 79 16.15 7.00 19.84
C PRO A 79 17.10 5.81 20.00
N LYS A 80 17.83 5.78 21.14
CA LYS A 80 18.79 4.74 21.51
C LYS A 80 18.11 3.35 21.57
N LYS A 81 18.67 2.45 20.76
CA LYS A 81 18.40 1.01 20.54
C LYS A 81 17.81 0.26 21.75
N GLN A 82 16.49 0.29 21.92
CA GLN A 82 15.78 -0.84 22.55
C GLN A 82 15.95 -2.05 21.63
N ARG A 83 16.23 -3.23 22.18
CA ARG A 83 16.37 -4.47 21.40
C ARG A 83 15.07 -4.69 20.63
N SER A 84 15.11 -4.39 19.34
CA SER A 84 13.93 -4.36 18.47
C SER A 84 13.30 -5.74 18.44
N LEU A 85 11.99 -5.79 18.68
CA LEU A 85 11.18 -6.95 18.31
C LEU A 85 11.53 -7.35 16.87
N LYS A 86 11.82 -8.65 16.68
CA LYS A 86 12.16 -9.20 15.36
C LYS A 86 11.00 -8.89 14.42
N LYS A 87 11.26 -8.10 13.38
CA LYS A 87 10.23 -7.66 12.44
C LYS A 87 9.99 -8.79 11.44
N PRO A 88 8.79 -9.37 11.38
CA PRO A 88 8.46 -10.31 10.33
C PRO A 88 8.46 -9.58 8.98
N GLY A 89 8.83 -10.30 7.92
CA GLY A 89 8.94 -9.73 6.58
C GLY A 89 8.65 -10.75 5.50
N LEU A 90 8.74 -10.31 4.25
CA LEU A 90 8.70 -11.15 3.06
C LEU A 90 10.08 -11.09 2.41
N CYS A 91 10.68 -12.25 2.12
CA CYS A 91 11.90 -12.29 1.32
C CYS A 91 11.53 -12.27 -0.15
N GLU A 92 12.06 -11.32 -0.90
CA GLU A 92 11.78 -11.19 -2.33
C GLU A 92 12.48 -12.28 -3.17
N LEU A 93 13.67 -12.74 -2.75
CA LEU A 93 14.40 -13.81 -3.43
C LEU A 93 13.70 -15.17 -3.29
N CYS A 94 13.24 -15.48 -2.08
CA CYS A 94 12.60 -16.76 -1.80
C CYS A 94 11.08 -16.73 -1.95
N VAL A 95 10.48 -15.55 -2.04
CA VAL A 95 9.02 -15.30 -2.05
C VAL A 95 8.30 -15.95 -0.86
N ILE A 96 8.95 -15.97 0.31
CA ILE A 96 8.38 -16.53 1.56
C ILE A 96 8.38 -15.52 2.70
N LYS A 97 7.36 -15.62 3.55
CA LYS A 97 7.28 -14.85 4.79
C LYS A 97 8.23 -15.44 5.82
N TYR A 98 8.95 -14.59 6.55
CA TYR A 98 9.82 -14.98 7.65
C TYR A 98 9.44 -14.21 8.93
N ALA A 99 9.65 -14.85 10.08
CA ALA A 99 9.47 -14.21 11.38
C ALA A 99 10.74 -13.47 11.85
N ASP A 100 11.90 -14.02 11.49
CA ASP A 100 13.22 -13.52 11.83
C ASP A 100 14.09 -13.48 10.57
N TYR A 101 14.65 -12.31 10.29
CA TYR A 101 15.52 -12.09 9.15
C TYR A 101 16.83 -12.88 9.29
N ASP A 102 17.46 -12.83 10.46
CA ASP A 102 18.79 -13.43 10.67
C ASP A 102 18.71 -14.96 10.57
N GLN A 103 17.61 -15.54 11.04
CA GLN A 103 17.36 -16.97 10.87
C GLN A 103 17.04 -17.32 9.41
N HIS A 104 16.31 -16.46 8.69
CA HIS A 104 15.93 -16.74 7.31
C HIS A 104 17.12 -16.77 6.34
N ILE A 105 18.04 -15.80 6.44
CA ILE A 105 19.19 -15.71 5.52
C ILE A 105 20.16 -16.90 5.66
N THR A 106 20.18 -17.54 6.82
CA THR A 106 21.00 -18.74 7.06
C THR A 106 20.33 -20.03 6.57
N THR A 107 19.06 -19.98 6.13
CA THR A 107 18.38 -21.17 5.62
C THR A 107 18.94 -21.59 4.27
N GLU A 108 19.06 -22.91 4.06
CA GLU A 108 19.52 -23.49 2.80
C GLU A 108 18.67 -23.04 1.60
N LYS A 109 17.37 -22.78 1.82
CA LYS A 109 16.48 -22.25 0.78
C LYS A 109 16.91 -20.87 0.30
N HIS A 110 17.37 -20.02 1.21
CA HIS A 110 17.85 -18.68 0.88
C HIS A 110 19.18 -18.75 0.11
N LEU A 111 20.13 -19.52 0.64
CA LEU A 111 21.44 -19.70 0.00
C LEU A 111 21.30 -20.24 -1.43
N LYS A 112 20.46 -21.27 -1.63
CA LYS A 112 20.18 -21.81 -2.97
C LYS A 112 19.47 -20.83 -3.91
N ALA A 113 18.70 -19.89 -3.36
CA ALA A 113 18.04 -18.85 -4.15
C ALA A 113 19.05 -17.78 -4.55
N GLU A 114 19.92 -17.36 -3.63
CA GLU A 114 20.99 -16.40 -3.85
C GLU A 114 21.96 -16.85 -4.94
N ASP A 115 22.34 -18.13 -4.95
CA ASP A 115 23.19 -18.72 -6.00
C ASP A 115 22.61 -18.61 -7.43
N ARG A 116 21.30 -18.42 -7.56
CA ARG A 116 20.62 -18.28 -8.86
C ARG A 116 20.44 -16.84 -9.31
N VAL A 117 20.74 -15.88 -8.44
CA VAL A 117 20.56 -14.47 -8.76
C VAL A 117 21.79 -13.96 -9.49
N GLU A 118 21.57 -13.50 -10.72
CA GLU A 118 22.61 -12.81 -11.47
C GLU A 118 22.61 -11.33 -11.09
N TYR A 119 23.70 -10.86 -10.49
CA TYR A 119 23.87 -9.46 -10.07
C TYR A 119 24.51 -8.56 -11.13
N GLY A 120 24.55 -9.00 -12.40
CA GLY A 120 25.24 -8.30 -13.48
C GLY A 120 24.77 -6.85 -13.70
N GLU A 121 23.47 -6.58 -13.56
CA GLU A 121 22.95 -5.21 -13.65
C GLU A 121 23.49 -4.29 -12.54
N LEU A 122 23.67 -4.83 -11.32
CA LEU A 122 24.25 -4.07 -10.21
C LEU A 122 25.72 -3.74 -10.47
N GLU A 123 26.46 -4.65 -11.11
CA GLU A 123 27.86 -4.41 -11.49
C GLU A 123 27.97 -3.29 -12.53
N ILE A 124 27.11 -3.29 -13.55
CA ILE A 124 27.04 -2.21 -14.56
C ILE A 124 26.77 -0.86 -13.87
N ILE A 125 25.82 -0.82 -12.95
CA ILE A 125 25.49 0.40 -12.19
C ILE A 125 26.70 0.83 -11.34
N ALA A 126 27.33 -0.09 -10.62
CA ALA A 126 28.48 0.20 -9.77
C ALA A 126 29.64 0.79 -10.58
N GLU A 127 29.92 0.24 -11.76
CA GLU A 127 30.97 0.73 -12.64
C GLU A 127 30.65 2.13 -13.20
N SER A 128 29.40 2.37 -13.59
CA SER A 128 28.95 3.69 -14.05
C SER A 128 29.13 4.80 -12.99
N LEU A 129 29.11 4.44 -11.70
CA LEU A 129 29.28 5.37 -10.59
C LEU A 129 30.76 5.65 -10.28
N ARG A 130 31.65 4.67 -10.47
CA ARG A 130 33.10 4.85 -10.31
C ARG A 130 33.65 5.93 -11.25
N VAL A 131 33.29 5.86 -12.53
CA VAL A 131 33.73 6.83 -13.56
C VAL A 131 33.25 8.26 -13.25
N LYS A 132 32.11 8.42 -12.56
CA LYS A 132 31.58 9.74 -12.17
C LYS A 132 32.25 10.32 -10.92
N GLY A 133 32.90 9.48 -10.11
CA GLY A 133 33.55 9.88 -8.85
C GLY A 133 34.75 10.82 -9.04
N GLU A 134 35.47 10.72 -10.16
CA GLU A 134 36.69 11.50 -10.40
C GLU A 134 36.44 12.96 -10.81
N ARG A 135 35.21 13.34 -11.15
CA ARG A 135 34.89 14.71 -11.59
C ARG A 135 34.38 15.65 -10.49
N ARG A 136 34.54 15.29 -9.21
CA ARG A 136 34.29 16.25 -8.12
C ARG A 136 35.46 17.22 -8.04
N LYS A 137 35.45 18.26 -8.89
CA LYS A 137 36.38 19.41 -8.77
C LYS A 137 36.37 19.90 -7.32
N PRO A 138 37.53 20.13 -6.70
CA PRO A 138 37.57 20.67 -5.34
C PRO A 138 36.78 21.98 -5.31
N ARG A 139 35.75 22.04 -4.46
CA ARG A 139 35.08 23.31 -4.16
C ARG A 139 36.14 24.20 -3.53
N LYS A 140 36.69 25.13 -4.31
CA LYS A 140 37.51 26.22 -3.77
C LYS A 140 36.65 26.91 -2.71
N ARG A 141 37.01 26.75 -1.44
CA ARG A 141 36.41 27.56 -0.36
C ARG A 141 36.84 28.99 -0.64
N LEU A 142 35.88 29.82 -1.05
CA LEU A 142 36.06 31.26 -1.01
C LEU A 142 36.13 31.61 0.48
N PHE A 143 37.34 31.91 0.95
CA PHE A 143 37.52 32.62 2.21
C PHE A 143 37.11 34.07 1.90
N ILE A 144 36.01 34.50 2.50
CA ILE A 144 35.58 35.90 2.60
C ILE A 144 36.14 36.43 3.92
#